data_AF-X0UPD1-F1
#
_entry.id   AF-X0UPD1-F1
#
_cell.length_a   1.000
_cell.length_b   1.000
_cell.length_c   1.000
_cell.angle_alpha   90.00
_cell.angle_beta   90.00
_cell.angle_gamma   90.00
#
_symmetry.space_group_name_H-M   'P 1'
#
loop_
_entity.id
_entity.type
_entity.pdbx_description
1 polymer ?
#
loop_
_entity_poly.entity_id
_entity_poly.type
_entity_poly.pdbx_seq_one_letter_code
_entity_poly.pdbx_strand_id
1 'polypeptide(L)'
;IAVDATGNIYITGNFSDTATFGSYTLSSAGLNDIFVAKLDANGNFLWVERAGGIAMDVGGRIAVGASGVIYIAGKFEGTTSFGSYTMTSAGGLDIFVVQFYPPAEAQVNLTMAASPPEGGSVTPYPGGSPYTVDTGVPQAISATRAAGFNFANWTANPPANASIADANATNTTVTLTGDATVTANFAEAVDWLWATTTGGTGGGIGFAVAADASGNIYITGNLNGTATFGLYTLTSAGSSDIFVAKLDSNGTFLWAVSAGGVSQ
;
A
#
# COMPACT_ATOMS: atom_id res chain seq x y z
N ILE A 1 -4.13 29.28 -1.11
CA ILE A 1 -3.80 27.86 -1.31
C ILE A 1 -3.02 27.72 -2.61
N ALA A 2 -2.03 26.84 -2.64
CA ALA A 2 -1.28 26.42 -3.81
C ALA A 2 -1.05 24.91 -3.73
N VAL A 3 -0.77 24.25 -4.85
CA VAL A 3 -0.50 22.80 -4.91
C VAL A 3 0.71 22.57 -5.80
N ASP A 4 1.64 21.72 -5.39
CA ASP A 4 2.81 21.37 -6.21
C ASP A 4 2.54 20.19 -7.17
N ALA A 5 3.52 19.85 -8.01
CA ALA A 5 3.39 18.76 -8.99
C ALA A 5 3.27 17.36 -8.36
N THR A 6 3.63 17.20 -7.09
CA THR A 6 3.52 15.95 -6.32
C THR A 6 2.22 15.85 -5.53
N GLY A 7 1.38 16.90 -5.57
CA GLY A 7 0.10 16.95 -4.87
C GLY A 7 0.18 17.49 -3.45
N ASN A 8 1.33 18.00 -2.98
CA ASN A 8 1.38 18.65 -1.68
C ASN A 8 0.64 19.99 -1.73
N ILE A 9 -0.07 20.29 -0.65
CA ILE A 9 -0.94 21.46 -0.53
C ILE A 9 -0.25 22.49 0.35
N TYR A 10 -0.20 23.73 -0.09
CA TYR A 10 0.36 24.85 0.66
C TYR A 10 -0.72 25.87 0.98
N ILE A 11 -0.86 26.24 2.24
CA ILE A 11 -1.84 27.22 2.71
C ILE A 11 -1.16 28.32 3.53
N THR A 12 -1.80 29.49 3.53
CA THR A 12 -1.43 30.60 4.40
C THR A 12 -2.71 31.32 4.81
N GLY A 13 -2.66 32.02 5.94
CA GLY A 13 -3.74 32.84 6.46
C GLY A 13 -3.26 33.55 7.70
N ASN A 14 -4.19 33.91 8.58
CA ASN A 14 -3.90 34.48 9.88
C ASN A 14 -4.61 33.73 11.00
N PHE A 15 -4.08 33.83 12.21
CA PHE A 15 -4.68 33.32 13.43
C PHE A 15 -4.45 34.30 14.58
N SER A 16 -5.20 34.18 15.68
CA SER A 16 -5.01 34.93 16.92
C SER A 16 -4.86 33.94 18.08
N ASP A 17 -4.32 34.39 19.21
CA ASP A 17 -4.07 33.56 20.40
C ASP A 17 -3.28 32.29 20.06
N THR A 18 -3.94 31.13 20.06
CA THR A 18 -3.36 29.83 19.70
C THR A 18 -4.16 29.15 18.60
N ALA A 19 -3.47 28.46 17.70
CA ALA A 19 -4.08 27.65 16.66
C ALA A 19 -3.41 26.28 16.58
N THR A 20 -4.23 25.24 16.42
CA THR A 20 -3.78 23.84 16.30
C THR A 20 -4.02 23.33 14.88
N PHE A 21 -2.98 22.72 14.30
CA PHE A 21 -2.92 22.20 12.95
C PHE A 21 -2.41 20.76 13.01
N GLY A 22 -3.31 19.77 13.15
CA GLY A 22 -2.90 18.40 13.46
C GLY A 22 -2.14 18.34 14.79
N SER A 23 -0.88 17.90 14.77
CA SER A 23 0.00 17.87 15.95
C SER A 23 0.77 19.18 16.20
N TYR A 24 0.72 20.14 15.27
CA TYR A 24 1.41 21.43 15.40
C TYR A 24 0.54 22.43 16.15
N THR A 25 1.13 23.16 17.11
CA THR A 25 0.46 24.27 17.81
C THR A 25 1.29 25.52 17.67
N LEU A 26 0.68 26.59 17.17
CA LEU A 26 1.29 27.91 17.09
C LEU A 26 0.62 28.86 18.09
N SER A 27 1.41 29.76 18.65
CA SER A 27 0.93 30.89 19.45
C SER A 27 1.29 32.19 18.74
N SER A 28 0.33 33.09 18.60
CA SER A 28 0.58 34.43 18.06
C SER A 28 1.42 35.24 19.04
N ALA A 29 2.34 36.05 18.52
CA ALA A 29 3.14 37.02 19.25
C ALA A 29 2.40 38.36 19.47
N GLY A 30 1.20 38.51 18.90
CA GLY A 30 0.47 39.76 18.82
C GLY A 30 -1.03 39.58 18.65
N LEU A 31 -1.65 40.49 17.91
CA LEU A 31 -3.10 40.45 17.63
C LEU A 31 -3.46 39.33 16.67
N ASN A 32 -2.84 39.36 15.49
CA ASN A 32 -2.99 38.34 14.47
C ASN A 32 -1.64 38.07 13.84
N ASP A 33 -1.26 36.81 13.72
CA ASP A 33 -0.06 36.40 13.02
C ASP A 33 -0.38 35.58 11.79
N ILE A 34 0.58 35.59 10.86
CA ILE A 34 0.56 34.76 9.66
C ILE A 34 0.88 33.32 10.07
N PHE A 35 0.10 32.38 9.56
CA PHE A 35 0.55 30.99 9.48
C PHE A 35 0.85 30.62 8.03
N VAL A 36 1.77 29.69 7.85
CA VAL A 36 2.03 29.00 6.60
C VAL A 36 2.08 27.52 6.90
N ALA A 37 1.46 26.69 6.09
CA ALA A 37 1.50 25.25 6.28
C ALA A 37 1.64 24.51 4.94
N LYS A 38 2.33 23.37 5.00
CA LYS A 38 2.31 22.34 3.96
C LYS A 38 1.55 21.13 4.47
N LEU A 39 0.74 20.55 3.61
CA LEU A 39 0.04 19.29 3.83
C LEU A 39 0.39 18.31 2.71
N ASP A 40 0.37 17.02 3.00
CA ASP A 40 0.42 15.98 1.97
C ASP A 40 -0.91 15.92 1.18
N ALA A 41 -0.94 15.09 0.13
CA ALA A 41 -2.13 14.89 -0.70
C ALA A 41 -3.35 14.31 0.06
N ASN A 42 -3.14 13.76 1.26
CA ASN A 42 -4.18 13.21 2.12
C ASN A 42 -4.68 14.25 3.15
N GLY A 43 -4.08 15.44 3.20
CA GLY A 43 -4.43 16.49 4.15
C GLY A 43 -3.73 16.37 5.51
N ASN A 44 -2.66 15.58 5.62
CA ASN A 44 -1.84 15.56 6.84
C ASN A 44 -0.85 16.73 6.83
N PHE A 45 -0.77 17.49 7.92
CA PHE A 45 0.19 18.57 8.06
C PHE A 45 1.63 18.04 8.11
N LEU A 46 2.50 18.54 7.23
CA LEU A 46 3.91 18.20 7.14
C LEU A 46 4.80 19.19 7.91
N TRP A 47 4.41 20.45 7.89
CA TRP A 47 4.97 21.50 8.73
C TRP A 47 4.02 22.69 8.79
N VAL A 48 4.14 23.47 9.86
CA VAL A 48 3.40 24.71 10.07
C VAL A 48 4.33 25.73 10.70
N GLU A 49 4.41 26.91 10.10
CA GLU A 49 5.29 28.00 10.50
C GLU A 49 4.51 29.27 10.80
N ARG A 50 4.96 30.02 11.81
CA ARG A 50 4.43 31.33 12.16
C ARG A 50 5.34 32.42 11.60
N ALA A 51 4.75 33.47 11.07
CA ALA A 51 5.42 34.74 10.83
C ALA A 51 4.57 35.89 11.38
N GLY A 52 5.20 37.00 11.76
CA GLY A 52 4.48 38.14 12.33
C GLY A 52 5.11 38.68 13.62
N GLY A 53 4.62 39.83 14.04
CA GLY A 53 5.09 40.61 15.17
C GLY A 53 4.03 40.81 16.25
N ILE A 54 4.09 41.94 16.94
CA ILE A 54 3.16 42.26 18.03
C ILE A 54 1.83 42.84 17.54
N ALA A 55 1.78 43.36 16.31
CA ALA A 55 0.62 44.04 15.74
C ALA A 55 -0.16 43.09 14.82
N MET A 56 -0.90 43.62 13.84
CA MET A 56 -1.71 42.79 12.95
C MET A 56 -0.92 42.38 11.69
N ASP A 57 -0.74 41.07 11.52
CA ASP A 57 -0.10 40.43 10.38
C ASP A 57 -1.08 39.45 9.70
N VAL A 58 -1.24 39.57 8.38
CA VAL A 58 -2.23 38.79 7.62
C VAL A 58 -1.63 38.19 6.36
N GLY A 59 -1.62 36.85 6.29
CA GLY A 59 -1.28 36.09 5.09
C GLY A 59 -2.43 36.15 4.09
N GLY A 60 -2.16 36.52 2.84
CA GLY A 60 -3.21 36.76 1.83
C GLY A 60 -3.20 35.76 0.67
N ARG A 61 -2.06 35.58 0.00
CA ARG A 61 -1.89 34.68 -1.15
C ARG A 61 -0.61 33.89 -0.98
N ILE A 62 -0.62 32.67 -1.51
CA ILE A 62 0.54 31.76 -1.52
C ILE A 62 0.68 31.17 -2.91
N ALA A 63 1.91 31.06 -3.38
CA ALA A 63 2.27 30.39 -4.62
C ALA A 63 3.51 29.51 -4.39
N VAL A 64 3.58 28.37 -5.08
CA VAL A 64 4.76 27.50 -5.11
C VAL A 64 5.40 27.58 -6.48
N GLY A 65 6.69 27.90 -6.52
CA GLY A 65 7.50 27.97 -7.73
C GLY A 65 8.19 26.65 -8.04
N ALA A 66 8.92 26.61 -9.16
CA ALA A 66 9.80 25.50 -9.48
C ALA A 66 10.84 25.27 -8.35
N SER A 67 11.23 24.01 -8.14
CA SER A 67 12.17 23.60 -7.09
C SER A 67 11.68 23.81 -5.64
N GLY A 68 10.37 23.94 -5.41
CA GLY A 68 9.77 23.98 -4.08
C GLY A 68 9.88 25.33 -3.36
N VAL A 69 10.29 26.40 -4.05
CA VAL A 69 10.31 27.76 -3.51
C VAL A 69 8.88 28.23 -3.25
N ILE A 70 8.63 28.87 -2.10
CA ILE A 70 7.31 29.38 -1.72
C ILE A 70 7.33 30.91 -1.72
N TYR A 71 6.29 31.52 -2.28
CA TYR A 71 6.04 32.96 -2.26
C TYR A 71 4.75 33.25 -1.51
N ILE A 72 4.78 34.24 -0.61
CA ILE A 72 3.60 34.69 0.13
C ILE A 72 3.48 36.19 -0.01
N ALA A 73 2.25 36.64 -0.25
CA ALA A 73 1.89 38.05 -0.23
C ALA A 73 0.80 38.30 0.82
N GLY A 74 0.85 39.45 1.47
CA GLY A 74 -0.08 39.80 2.53
C GLY A 74 0.07 41.24 2.97
N LYS A 75 -0.40 41.51 4.19
CA LYS A 75 -0.30 42.83 4.81
C LYS A 75 0.15 42.71 6.26
N PHE A 76 0.83 43.72 6.76
CA PHE A 76 1.34 43.77 8.12
C PHE A 76 1.28 45.20 8.67
N GLU A 77 1.23 45.34 9.98
CA GLU A 77 1.32 46.60 10.70
C GLU A 77 2.49 46.55 11.70
N GLY A 78 3.12 47.68 11.96
CA GLY A 78 4.26 47.75 12.88
C GLY A 78 5.46 46.98 12.36
N THR A 79 6.18 46.32 13.27
CA THR A 79 7.36 45.51 12.94
C THR A 79 6.99 44.04 12.87
N THR A 80 7.23 43.42 11.72
CA THR A 80 6.98 42.00 11.45
C THR A 80 8.28 41.26 11.16
N SER A 81 8.32 39.96 11.49
CA SER A 81 9.48 39.12 11.25
C SER A 81 9.11 37.84 10.48
N PHE A 82 9.94 37.53 9.48
CA PHE A 82 9.92 36.33 8.66
C PHE A 82 11.28 35.63 8.78
N GLY A 83 11.43 34.77 9.78
CA GLY A 83 12.74 34.20 10.14
C GLY A 83 13.71 35.30 10.56
N SER A 84 14.84 35.42 9.85
CA SER A 84 15.85 36.46 10.08
C SER A 84 15.55 37.80 9.41
N TYR A 85 14.52 37.88 8.57
CA TYR A 85 14.13 39.11 7.89
C TYR A 85 13.11 39.88 8.72
N THR A 86 13.37 41.17 8.93
CA THR A 86 12.46 42.06 9.67
C THR A 86 12.05 43.21 8.76
N MET A 87 10.77 43.57 8.79
CA MET A 87 10.20 44.70 8.07
C MET A 87 9.40 45.57 9.04
N THR A 88 9.34 46.88 8.79
CA THR A 88 8.58 47.83 9.61
C THR A 88 7.68 48.66 8.68
N SER A 89 6.38 48.74 8.99
CA SER A 89 5.43 49.50 8.20
C SER A 89 5.61 51.00 8.42
N ALA A 90 5.32 51.81 7.40
CA ALA A 90 5.42 53.27 7.43
C ALA A 90 4.13 53.92 7.99
N GLY A 91 3.51 53.30 9.01
CA GLY A 91 2.26 53.75 9.60
C GLY A 91 1.33 52.58 9.88
N GLY A 92 0.14 52.60 9.28
CA GLY A 92 -0.83 51.50 9.38
C GLY A 92 -0.39 50.25 8.61
N LEU A 93 -1.33 49.61 7.92
CA LEU A 93 -1.06 48.39 7.17
C LEU A 93 -0.27 48.66 5.88
N ASP A 94 0.88 48.00 5.75
CA ASP A 94 1.67 47.92 4.52
C ASP A 94 1.59 46.52 3.92
N ILE A 95 1.90 46.40 2.62
CA ILE A 95 1.96 45.12 1.92
C ILE A 95 3.34 44.48 2.10
N PHE A 96 3.38 43.15 2.08
CA PHE A 96 4.63 42.41 1.96
C PHE A 96 4.56 41.38 0.83
N VAL A 97 5.72 41.03 0.31
CA VAL A 97 5.97 39.82 -0.47
C VAL A 97 7.23 39.18 0.08
N VAL A 98 7.14 37.89 0.44
CA VAL A 98 8.27 37.12 0.92
C VAL A 98 8.46 35.87 0.07
N GLN A 99 9.72 35.47 -0.10
CA GLN A 99 10.13 34.24 -0.73
C GLN A 99 10.95 33.44 0.29
N PHE A 100 10.67 32.14 0.41
CA PHE A 100 11.44 31.26 1.27
C PHE A 100 11.43 29.83 0.72
N TYR A 101 12.40 29.04 1.16
CA TYR A 101 12.36 27.59 1.03
C TYR A 101 11.63 27.02 2.25
N PRO A 102 10.83 25.95 2.09
CA PRO A 102 10.27 25.26 3.25
C PRO A 102 11.39 24.87 4.22
N PRO A 103 11.09 24.77 5.53
CA PRO A 103 12.04 24.21 6.48
C PRO A 103 12.52 22.85 5.98
N ALA A 104 13.78 22.51 6.25
CA ALA A 104 14.33 21.21 5.87
C ALA A 104 13.46 20.11 6.49
N GLU A 105 12.76 19.37 5.65
CA GLU A 105 11.98 18.22 6.08
C GLU A 105 12.98 17.17 6.57
N ALA A 106 12.87 16.74 7.82
CA ALA A 106 13.73 15.70 8.34
C ALA A 106 13.55 14.48 7.43
N GLN A 107 14.63 13.97 6.87
CA GLN A 107 14.59 12.88 5.91
C GLN A 107 15.19 11.63 6.54
N VAL A 108 14.56 10.49 6.25
CA VAL A 108 14.91 9.19 6.81
C VAL A 108 14.96 8.14 5.71
N ASN A 109 15.78 7.12 5.93
CA ASN A 109 15.98 6.04 4.98
C ASN A 109 14.97 4.92 5.24
N LEU A 110 14.14 4.64 4.24
CA LEU A 110 13.33 3.44 4.19
C LEU A 110 14.03 2.38 3.35
N THR A 111 14.29 1.22 3.97
CA THR A 111 14.79 0.02 3.30
C THR A 111 13.66 -1.00 3.20
N MET A 112 13.41 -1.56 2.02
CA MET A 112 12.35 -2.55 1.83
C MET A 112 12.94 -3.95 1.68
N ALA A 113 12.33 -4.93 2.33
CA ALA A 113 12.78 -6.32 2.29
C ALA A 113 11.62 -7.30 2.15
N ALA A 114 11.91 -8.49 1.61
CA ALA A 114 11.04 -9.66 1.64
C ALA A 114 11.74 -10.76 2.44
N SER A 115 10.99 -11.49 3.27
CA SER A 115 11.52 -12.59 4.08
C SER A 115 10.57 -13.81 4.05
N PRO A 116 11.00 -14.96 3.50
CA PRO A 116 12.26 -15.13 2.77
C PRO A 116 12.25 -14.34 1.44
N PRO A 117 13.42 -14.03 0.85
CA PRO A 117 13.50 -13.25 -0.40
C PRO A 117 12.76 -13.88 -1.58
N GLU A 118 12.71 -15.21 -1.64
CA GLU A 118 11.96 -15.99 -2.63
C GLU A 118 10.44 -15.98 -2.41
N GLY A 119 9.98 -15.54 -1.23
CA GLY A 119 8.57 -15.55 -0.86
C GLY A 119 7.72 -14.53 -1.61
N GLY A 120 8.34 -13.51 -2.20
CA GLY A 120 7.65 -12.48 -2.97
C GLY A 120 8.49 -11.26 -3.27
N SER A 121 7.81 -10.20 -3.70
CA SER A 121 8.39 -8.88 -3.95
C SER A 121 7.64 -7.81 -3.17
N VAL A 122 8.28 -6.66 -2.99
CA VAL A 122 7.74 -5.51 -2.28
C VAL A 122 7.78 -4.27 -3.16
N THR A 123 6.92 -3.28 -2.91
CA THR A 123 7.01 -1.95 -3.53
C THR A 123 6.87 -0.82 -2.49
N PRO A 124 7.50 0.35 -2.71
CA PRO A 124 8.36 0.69 -3.85
C PRO A 124 9.69 -0.08 -3.78
N TYR A 125 9.98 -0.82 -4.85
CA TYR A 125 11.25 -1.49 -5.05
C TYR A 125 11.60 -1.39 -6.53
N PRO A 126 12.65 -0.63 -6.87
CA PRO A 126 13.56 -1.15 -7.86
C PRO A 126 15.02 -0.74 -7.59
N GLY A 127 15.92 -1.72 -7.42
CA GLY A 127 17.32 -1.55 -7.80
C GLY A 127 18.25 -0.74 -6.88
N GLY A 128 17.90 -0.52 -5.61
CA GLY A 128 18.85 -0.01 -4.60
C GLY A 128 18.19 0.67 -3.40
N SER A 129 17.82 -0.09 -2.38
CA SER A 129 17.61 0.48 -1.03
C SER A 129 18.94 0.95 -0.45
N PRO A 130 18.95 2.03 0.37
CA PRO A 130 17.79 2.75 0.90
C PRO A 130 17.23 3.85 -0.02
N TYR A 131 15.95 4.19 0.13
CA TYR A 131 15.34 5.41 -0.42
C TYR A 131 14.98 6.40 0.68
N THR A 132 15.13 7.68 0.38
CA THR A 132 14.92 8.76 1.34
C THR A 132 13.47 9.25 1.28
N VAL A 133 12.83 9.34 2.45
CA VAL A 133 11.46 9.81 2.61
C VAL A 133 11.38 10.88 3.70
N ASP A 134 10.39 11.76 3.60
CA ASP A 134 10.15 12.79 4.61
C ASP A 134 9.56 12.14 5.87
N THR A 135 10.12 12.52 7.02
CA THR A 135 9.74 12.00 8.34
C THR A 135 8.30 12.36 8.65
N GLY A 136 7.51 11.40 9.15
CA GLY A 136 6.11 11.60 9.49
C GLY A 136 5.13 11.51 8.32
N VAL A 137 5.62 11.34 7.08
CA VAL A 137 4.78 11.24 5.89
C VAL A 137 4.46 9.77 5.58
N PRO A 138 3.18 9.37 5.50
CA PRO A 138 2.81 8.00 5.12
C PRO A 138 3.28 7.65 3.70
N GLN A 139 4.01 6.55 3.58
CA GLN A 139 4.49 6.00 2.32
C GLN A 139 3.69 4.75 1.97
N ALA A 140 3.10 4.72 0.76
CA ALA A 140 2.40 3.54 0.28
C ALA A 140 3.39 2.40 0.04
N ILE A 141 3.10 1.22 0.59
CA ILE A 141 3.88 0.01 0.39
C ILE A 141 2.98 -1.14 -0.04
N SER A 142 3.51 -2.05 -0.85
CA SER A 142 2.80 -3.27 -1.21
C SER A 142 3.69 -4.50 -1.25
N ALA A 143 3.08 -5.68 -1.09
CA ALA A 143 3.71 -6.98 -1.17
C ALA A 143 2.96 -7.85 -2.17
N THR A 144 3.72 -8.50 -3.06
CA THR A 144 3.21 -9.47 -4.03
C THR A 144 3.85 -10.82 -3.74
N ARG A 145 3.03 -11.83 -3.38
CA ARG A 145 3.51 -13.19 -3.07
C ARG A 145 4.03 -13.91 -4.32
N ALA A 146 5.05 -14.74 -4.15
CA ALA A 146 5.44 -15.75 -5.13
C ALA A 146 4.52 -16.98 -5.03
N ALA A 147 4.52 -17.82 -6.06
CA ALA A 147 3.82 -19.11 -6.02
C ALA A 147 4.41 -19.99 -4.89
N GLY A 148 3.54 -20.70 -4.18
CA GLY A 148 3.91 -21.49 -3.01
C GLY A 148 4.07 -20.69 -1.72
N PHE A 149 3.74 -19.40 -1.70
CA PHE A 149 3.83 -18.56 -0.49
C PHE A 149 2.56 -17.77 -0.25
N ASN A 150 2.26 -17.49 1.02
CA ASN A 150 1.24 -16.54 1.46
C ASN A 150 1.92 -15.36 2.14
N PHE A 151 1.35 -14.17 1.97
CA PHE A 151 1.74 -13.01 2.77
C PHE A 151 1.28 -13.22 4.21
N ALA A 152 2.20 -13.10 5.17
CA ALA A 152 1.92 -13.24 6.59
C ALA A 152 1.63 -11.88 7.22
N ASN A 153 2.61 -10.98 7.21
CA ASN A 153 2.50 -9.62 7.75
C ASN A 153 3.70 -8.74 7.37
N TRP A 154 3.57 -7.43 7.62
CA TRP A 154 4.66 -6.48 7.62
C TRP A 154 5.31 -6.37 9.01
N THR A 155 6.63 -6.22 9.05
CA THR A 155 7.40 -5.87 10.25
C THR A 155 8.38 -4.74 9.96
N ALA A 156 8.85 -4.05 11.00
CA ALA A 156 9.84 -3.00 10.88
C ALA A 156 11.01 -3.16 11.86
N ASN A 157 12.20 -2.73 11.45
CA ASN A 157 13.41 -2.73 12.26
C ASN A 157 14.23 -1.44 12.06
N PRO A 158 14.46 -0.63 13.11
CA PRO A 158 13.88 -0.74 14.45
C PRO A 158 12.36 -0.52 14.44
N PRO A 159 11.57 -1.25 15.26
CA PRO A 159 10.11 -1.05 15.32
C PRO A 159 9.70 0.36 15.76
N ALA A 160 10.51 1.02 16.59
CA ALA A 160 10.24 2.37 17.08
C ALA A 160 10.30 3.45 15.99
N ASN A 161 10.95 3.15 14.86
CA ASN A 161 11.21 4.10 13.79
C ASN A 161 10.13 4.07 12.69
N ALA A 162 9.18 3.14 12.75
CA ALA A 162 8.16 2.98 11.72
C ALA A 162 6.81 2.55 12.30
N SER A 163 5.74 3.20 11.84
CA SER A 163 4.36 2.83 12.13
C SER A 163 3.69 2.35 10.85
N ILE A 164 3.25 1.09 10.82
CA ILE A 164 2.55 0.48 9.68
C ILE A 164 1.05 0.51 9.96
N ALA A 165 0.26 1.10 9.04
CA ALA A 165 -1.16 1.35 9.27
C ALA A 165 -1.99 0.06 9.41
N ASP A 166 -1.78 -0.89 8.51
CA ASP A 166 -2.30 -2.25 8.60
C ASP A 166 -1.19 -3.24 8.22
N ALA A 167 -0.65 -3.94 9.22
CA ALA A 167 0.44 -4.88 9.01
C ALA A 167 0.00 -6.19 8.32
N ASN A 168 -1.30 -6.48 8.25
CA ASN A 168 -1.83 -7.72 7.67
C ASN A 168 -2.37 -7.52 6.24
N ALA A 169 -2.48 -6.28 5.77
CA ALA A 169 -2.85 -5.97 4.40
C ALA A 169 -1.63 -6.00 3.47
N THR A 170 -1.78 -6.64 2.30
CA THR A 170 -0.75 -6.66 1.26
C THR A 170 -0.50 -5.28 0.65
N ASN A 171 -1.46 -4.35 0.74
CA ASN A 171 -1.31 -2.94 0.38
C ASN A 171 -1.62 -2.10 1.62
N THR A 172 -0.67 -1.27 2.04
CA THR A 172 -0.79 -0.48 3.27
C THR A 172 0.10 0.78 3.18
N THR A 173 0.20 1.53 4.27
CA THR A 173 1.15 2.64 4.39
C THR A 173 2.07 2.48 5.58
N VAL A 174 3.29 2.99 5.47
CA VAL A 174 4.24 3.10 6.59
C VAL A 174 4.68 4.54 6.79
N THR A 175 4.70 4.99 8.04
CA THR A 175 5.18 6.33 8.44
C THR A 175 6.46 6.18 9.23
N LEU A 176 7.53 6.88 8.83
CA LEU A 176 8.84 6.77 9.47
C LEU A 176 9.15 7.97 10.38
N THR A 177 9.75 7.70 11.53
CA THR A 177 10.30 8.69 12.48
C THR A 177 11.82 8.63 12.58
N GLY A 178 12.43 7.64 11.93
CA GLY A 178 13.87 7.39 11.84
C GLY A 178 14.14 6.36 10.75
N ASP A 179 15.42 6.08 10.47
CA ASP A 179 15.79 5.06 9.50
C ASP A 179 15.23 3.69 9.89
N ALA A 180 14.58 3.00 8.95
CA ALA A 180 13.95 1.71 9.21
C ALA A 180 14.01 0.78 7.99
N THR A 181 14.16 -0.51 8.26
CA THR A 181 13.87 -1.58 7.30
C THR A 181 12.45 -2.08 7.52
N VAL A 182 11.63 -2.10 6.48
CA VAL A 182 10.27 -2.63 6.49
C VAL A 182 10.25 -3.91 5.65
N THR A 183 9.84 -5.01 6.28
CA THR A 183 9.94 -6.36 5.71
C THR A 183 8.55 -6.95 5.50
N ALA A 184 8.25 -7.41 4.28
CA ALA A 184 7.12 -8.30 4.02
C ALA A 184 7.53 -9.73 4.40
N ASN A 185 6.85 -10.31 5.39
CA ASN A 185 7.08 -11.69 5.79
C ASN A 185 6.13 -12.59 5.00
N PHE A 186 6.68 -13.64 4.41
CA PHE A 186 5.97 -14.65 3.66
C PHE A 186 6.14 -16.01 4.35
N ALA A 187 5.09 -16.82 4.29
CA ALA A 187 5.09 -18.20 4.80
C ALA A 187 4.76 -19.15 3.65
N GLU A 188 5.33 -20.35 3.65
CA GLU A 188 5.00 -21.37 2.66
C GLU A 188 3.50 -21.66 2.69
N ALA A 189 2.89 -21.66 1.51
CA ALA A 189 1.49 -21.97 1.28
C ALA A 189 1.37 -23.38 0.75
N VAL A 190 0.38 -24.12 1.27
CA VAL A 190 -0.15 -25.28 0.56
C VAL A 190 -0.98 -24.74 -0.61
N ASP A 191 -0.34 -24.55 -1.77
CA ASP A 191 -1.04 -24.16 -2.99
C ASP A 191 -1.77 -25.39 -3.58
N TRP A 192 -3.09 -25.43 -3.41
CA TRP A 192 -3.95 -26.38 -4.10
C TRP A 192 -3.97 -26.02 -5.59
N LEU A 193 -3.24 -26.75 -6.43
CA LEU A 193 -3.03 -26.41 -7.84
C LEU A 193 -4.33 -26.48 -8.68
N TRP A 194 -5.15 -27.51 -8.46
CA TRP A 194 -6.48 -27.64 -9.04
C TRP A 194 -7.32 -28.61 -8.21
N ALA A 195 -8.64 -28.50 -8.35
CA ALA A 195 -9.60 -29.49 -7.88
C ALA A 195 -10.58 -29.76 -9.03
N THR A 196 -10.81 -31.03 -9.33
CA THR A 196 -11.79 -31.46 -10.32
C THR A 196 -12.72 -32.48 -9.70
N THR A 197 -13.94 -32.59 -10.23
CA THR A 197 -14.92 -33.56 -9.77
C THR A 197 -15.49 -34.33 -10.93
N THR A 198 -16.07 -35.48 -10.63
CA THR A 198 -16.90 -36.25 -11.56
C THR A 198 -18.37 -36.02 -11.19
N GLY A 199 -19.24 -35.79 -12.16
CA GLY A 199 -20.69 -35.62 -11.95
C GLY A 199 -21.47 -36.89 -12.29
N GLY A 200 -22.71 -37.06 -11.84
CA GLY A 200 -23.52 -38.25 -12.15
C GLY A 200 -24.68 -38.51 -11.19
N THR A 201 -25.59 -39.41 -11.58
CA THR A 201 -26.73 -39.86 -10.73
C THR A 201 -26.38 -41.03 -9.82
N GLY A 202 -25.18 -41.61 -9.95
CA GLY A 202 -24.66 -42.67 -9.11
C GLY A 202 -23.25 -42.37 -8.58
N GLY A 203 -22.93 -42.93 -7.41
CA GLY A 203 -21.66 -42.69 -6.71
C GLY A 203 -20.51 -43.49 -7.30
N GLY A 204 -19.40 -42.81 -7.62
CA GLY A 204 -18.12 -43.44 -7.92
C GLY A 204 -17.16 -43.32 -6.74
N ILE A 205 -16.43 -44.40 -6.44
CA ILE A 205 -15.32 -44.38 -5.47
C ILE A 205 -14.02 -44.46 -6.27
N GLY A 206 -13.15 -43.46 -6.13
CA GLY A 206 -11.77 -43.53 -6.62
C GLY A 206 -10.94 -44.44 -5.70
N PHE A 207 -10.23 -45.40 -6.26
CA PHE A 207 -9.42 -46.38 -5.50
C PHE A 207 -7.92 -46.14 -5.59
N ALA A 208 -7.42 -45.64 -6.72
CA ALA A 208 -6.01 -45.34 -6.89
C ALA A 208 -5.78 -44.18 -7.84
N VAL A 209 -4.64 -43.50 -7.64
CA VAL A 209 -4.12 -42.45 -8.52
C VAL A 209 -2.65 -42.74 -8.84
N ALA A 210 -2.28 -42.59 -10.11
CA ALA A 210 -0.90 -42.69 -10.57
C ALA A 210 -0.59 -41.56 -11.55
N ALA A 211 0.67 -41.14 -11.64
CA ALA A 211 1.12 -40.12 -12.59
C ALA A 211 2.23 -40.65 -13.50
N ASP A 212 2.26 -40.21 -14.75
CA ASP A 212 3.39 -40.45 -15.65
C ASP A 212 4.42 -39.30 -15.61
N ALA A 213 5.59 -39.52 -16.22
CA ALA A 213 6.68 -38.54 -16.26
C ALA A 213 6.32 -37.25 -17.04
N SER A 214 5.23 -37.26 -17.80
CA SER A 214 4.71 -36.08 -18.51
C SER A 214 3.67 -35.32 -17.67
N GLY A 215 3.43 -35.74 -16.43
CA GLY A 215 2.48 -35.09 -15.53
C GLY A 215 1.02 -35.45 -15.80
N ASN A 216 0.73 -36.44 -16.65
CA ASN A 216 -0.64 -36.92 -16.79
C ASN A 216 -1.00 -37.81 -15.61
N ILE A 217 -2.27 -37.79 -15.25
CA ILE A 217 -2.81 -38.42 -14.06
C ILE A 217 -3.79 -39.50 -14.49
N TYR A 218 -3.68 -40.68 -13.90
CA TYR A 218 -4.54 -41.82 -14.15
C TYR A 218 -5.27 -42.12 -12.85
N ILE A 219 -6.59 -42.08 -12.90
CA ILE A 219 -7.45 -42.45 -11.78
C ILE A 219 -8.18 -43.75 -12.12
N THR A 220 -8.27 -44.64 -11.15
CA THR A 220 -9.11 -45.85 -11.24
C THR A 220 -10.15 -45.83 -10.15
N GLY A 221 -11.27 -46.48 -10.40
CA GLY A 221 -12.34 -46.56 -9.44
C GLY A 221 -13.43 -47.51 -9.88
N ASN A 222 -14.51 -47.50 -9.11
CA ASN A 222 -15.75 -48.16 -9.48
C ASN A 222 -16.83 -47.12 -9.79
N LEU A 223 -17.70 -47.47 -10.72
CA LEU A 223 -18.83 -46.73 -11.23
C LEU A 223 -20.12 -47.51 -10.94
N ASN A 224 -21.02 -46.95 -10.14
CA ASN A 224 -22.40 -47.41 -10.04
C ASN A 224 -23.28 -46.40 -10.78
N GLY A 225 -24.09 -46.86 -11.75
CA GLY A 225 -24.91 -45.96 -12.58
C GLY A 225 -24.08 -45.14 -13.59
N THR A 226 -24.40 -43.86 -13.75
CA THR A 226 -23.78 -43.00 -14.78
C THR A 226 -22.89 -41.93 -14.13
N ALA A 227 -21.66 -41.79 -14.63
CA ALA A 227 -20.72 -40.72 -14.25
C ALA A 227 -20.16 -39.99 -15.48
N THR A 228 -19.80 -38.73 -15.27
CA THR A 228 -19.28 -37.81 -16.29
C THR A 228 -17.92 -37.29 -15.86
N PHE A 229 -16.94 -37.51 -16.73
CA PHE A 229 -15.54 -37.15 -16.61
C PHE A 229 -15.22 -36.08 -17.67
N GLY A 230 -15.49 -34.82 -17.36
CA GLY A 230 -15.42 -33.75 -18.37
C GLY A 230 -16.45 -33.97 -19.49
N LEU A 231 -15.97 -34.23 -20.72
CA LEU A 231 -16.83 -34.53 -21.88
C LEU A 231 -17.15 -36.03 -22.04
N TYR A 232 -16.61 -36.89 -21.18
CA TYR A 232 -16.73 -38.34 -21.30
C TYR A 232 -17.75 -38.88 -20.30
N THR A 233 -18.88 -39.37 -20.80
CA THR A 233 -19.91 -40.01 -19.95
C THR A 233 -19.79 -41.52 -20.02
N LEU A 234 -19.68 -42.16 -18.85
CA LEU A 234 -19.64 -43.61 -18.69
C LEU A 234 -20.90 -44.07 -17.96
N THR A 235 -21.50 -45.18 -18.40
CA THR A 235 -22.65 -45.81 -17.74
C THR A 235 -22.30 -47.25 -17.44
N SER A 236 -22.47 -47.64 -16.17
CA SER A 236 -22.32 -49.03 -15.74
C SER A 236 -23.41 -49.89 -16.40
N ALA A 237 -23.02 -51.06 -16.91
CA ALA A 237 -23.94 -52.02 -17.52
C ALA A 237 -24.74 -52.84 -16.49
N GLY A 238 -24.37 -52.78 -15.20
CA GLY A 238 -24.94 -53.58 -14.12
C GLY A 238 -25.00 -52.83 -12.79
N SER A 239 -24.74 -53.54 -11.69
CA SER A 239 -24.69 -52.93 -10.35
C SER A 239 -23.47 -52.04 -10.20
N SER A 240 -22.31 -52.49 -10.71
CA SER A 240 -21.00 -51.90 -10.42
C SER A 240 -19.98 -52.25 -11.51
N ASP A 241 -19.44 -51.25 -12.22
CA ASP A 241 -18.38 -51.43 -13.22
C ASP A 241 -17.09 -50.75 -12.77
N ILE A 242 -15.94 -51.13 -13.33
CA ILE A 242 -14.68 -50.39 -13.12
C ILE A 242 -14.53 -49.27 -14.14
N PHE A 243 -13.83 -48.20 -13.76
CA PHE A 243 -13.39 -47.17 -14.70
C PHE A 243 -11.90 -46.90 -14.59
N VAL A 244 -11.34 -46.43 -15.70
CA VAL A 244 -10.03 -45.77 -15.76
C VAL A 244 -10.24 -44.45 -16.49
N ALA A 245 -9.70 -43.36 -15.93
CA ALA A 245 -9.71 -42.07 -16.59
C ALA A 245 -8.32 -41.42 -16.54
N LYS A 246 -8.00 -40.67 -17.60
CA LYS A 246 -6.76 -39.91 -17.71
C LYS A 246 -7.06 -38.41 -17.70
N LEU A 247 -6.27 -37.67 -16.94
CA LEU A 247 -6.27 -36.22 -16.89
C LEU A 247 -4.89 -35.68 -17.29
N ASP A 248 -4.85 -34.48 -17.85
CA ASP A 248 -3.60 -33.73 -18.02
C ASP A 248 -3.14 -33.12 -16.69
N SER A 249 -1.98 -32.45 -16.71
CA SER A 249 -1.40 -31.80 -15.52
C SER A 249 -2.25 -30.66 -14.96
N ASN A 250 -3.26 -30.19 -15.71
CA ASN A 250 -4.17 -29.11 -15.30
C ASN A 250 -5.50 -29.66 -14.76
N GLY A 251 -5.66 -30.98 -14.64
CA GLY A 251 -6.90 -31.60 -14.18
C GLY A 251 -8.00 -31.69 -15.25
N THR A 252 -7.66 -31.53 -16.53
CA THR A 252 -8.60 -31.70 -17.65
C THR A 252 -8.66 -33.17 -18.06
N PHE A 253 -9.86 -33.76 -18.13
CA PHE A 253 -10.04 -35.13 -18.61
C PHE A 253 -9.69 -35.26 -20.10
N LEU A 254 -8.74 -36.14 -20.40
CA LEU A 254 -8.31 -36.46 -21.76
C LEU A 254 -9.08 -37.65 -22.33
N TRP A 255 -9.45 -38.62 -21.48
CA TRP A 255 -10.34 -39.73 -21.82
C TRP A 255 -10.85 -40.41 -20.55
N ALA A 256 -11.95 -41.15 -20.67
CA ALA A 256 -12.44 -42.07 -19.65
C ALA A 256 -13.00 -43.32 -20.33
N VAL A 257 -12.75 -44.49 -19.75
CA VAL A 257 -13.26 -45.79 -20.22
C VAL A 257 -13.75 -46.64 -19.04
N SER A 258 -14.76 -47.46 -19.28
CA SER A 258 -15.27 -48.44 -18.30
C SER A 258 -15.17 -49.87 -18.81
N ALA A 259 -15.15 -50.82 -17.87
CA ALA A 259 -15.28 -52.24 -18.15
C ALA A 259 -16.15 -52.89 -17.08
N GLY A 260 -17.07 -53.77 -17.51
CA GLY A 260 -17.96 -54.50 -16.63
C GLY A 260 -19.11 -55.17 -17.40
N GLY A 261 -20.15 -55.60 -16.70
CA GLY A 261 -21.16 -56.51 -17.28
C GLY A 261 -22.52 -56.42 -16.62
N VAL A 262 -23.52 -57.03 -17.27
CA VAL A 262 -24.96 -56.92 -16.93
C VAL A 262 -25.41 -57.78 -15.73
N SER A 263 -24.50 -58.41 -14.99
CA SER A 263 -24.85 -59.30 -13.88
C SER A 263 -24.70 -58.62 -12.52
N GLN A 264 -25.72 -58.84 -11.66
CA GLN A 264 -25.93 -58.26 -10.33
C GLN A 264 -24.74 -58.38 -9.38
#